data_AF-A0A6J6LA31-F1
#
_entry.id   AF-A0A6J6LA31-F1
#
_cell.length_a   1.000
_cell.length_b   1.000
_cell.length_c   1.000
_cell.angle_alpha   90.00
_cell.angle_beta   90.00
_cell.angle_gamma   90.00
#
_symmetry.space_group_name_H-M   'P 1'
#
loop_
_entity.id
_entity.type
_entity.pdbx_description
1 polymer ?
#
loop_
_entity_poly.entity_id
_entity_poly.type
_entity_poly.pdbx_seq_one_letter_code
_entity_poly.pdbx_strand_id
1 'polypeptide(L)'
;MNVNYEEISPSDIHISHVRGMISRSLDRISPDDAAYLFATGKSELEIRNALAIHLHHNLAPGQIAIREWKRHDLAILDSALHPLAIIEGKVWSHTDVITRQKLMNGSKSIRAELENDIRKLAEVTDTYSGVAGFITIVLFSIDIDESDSLVEYRDVVKYASLHRRGIKSMKGLENLMHDAHGKLNDLLNNYGEFIYLPLWAGSFHGMTVKSEIFILKPERTLLDEYRS
;
A
#
# COMPACT_ATOMS: atom_id res chain seq x y z
N MET A 1 -22.82 4.19 24.09
CA MET A 1 -22.57 3.75 22.70
C MET A 1 -22.10 2.32 22.76
N ASN A 2 -22.73 1.39 22.04
CA ASN A 2 -22.16 0.05 21.90
C ASN A 2 -20.95 0.17 20.98
N VAL A 3 -19.75 -0.03 21.52
CA VAL A 3 -18.53 -0.12 20.72
C VAL A 3 -18.53 -1.52 20.12
N ASN A 4 -18.76 -1.62 18.82
CA ASN A 4 -18.63 -2.89 18.10
C ASN A 4 -17.14 -3.12 17.86
N TYR A 5 -16.54 -4.01 18.66
CA TYR A 5 -15.16 -4.42 18.46
C TYR A 5 -15.02 -5.34 17.26
N GLU A 6 -13.91 -5.20 16.55
CA GLU A 6 -13.45 -6.12 15.52
C GLU A 6 -12.67 -7.24 16.20
N GLU A 7 -13.31 -8.41 16.38
CA GLU A 7 -12.62 -9.61 16.82
C GLU A 7 -11.96 -10.27 15.62
N ILE A 8 -10.64 -10.42 15.69
CA ILE A 8 -9.84 -10.98 14.60
C ILE A 8 -9.34 -12.37 15.01
N SER A 9 -9.81 -13.42 14.34
CA SER A 9 -9.29 -14.79 14.50
C SER A 9 -8.25 -15.10 13.41
N PRO A 10 -7.15 -15.83 13.70
CA PRO A 10 -6.13 -16.14 12.69
C PRO A 10 -6.68 -16.92 11.49
N SER A 11 -7.70 -17.77 11.68
CA SER A 11 -8.33 -18.53 10.60
C SER A 11 -9.19 -17.68 9.66
N ASP A 12 -9.57 -16.46 10.08
CA ASP A 12 -10.70 -15.74 9.49
C ASP A 12 -10.29 -14.41 8.84
N ILE A 13 -9.00 -14.05 8.86
CA ILE A 13 -8.52 -12.81 8.23
C ILE A 13 -8.46 -12.98 6.70
N HIS A 14 -9.57 -12.62 6.07
CA HIS A 14 -9.70 -12.52 4.63
C HIS A 14 -9.25 -11.15 4.12
N ILE A 15 -8.88 -11.08 2.84
CA ILE A 15 -8.42 -9.85 2.20
C ILE A 15 -9.49 -8.73 2.25
N SER A 16 -10.77 -9.12 2.24
CA SER A 16 -11.92 -8.22 2.41
C SER A 16 -11.99 -7.56 3.80
N HIS A 17 -11.47 -8.21 4.85
CA HIS A 17 -11.38 -7.58 6.17
C HIS A 17 -10.33 -6.46 6.15
N VAL A 18 -9.15 -6.72 5.59
CA VAL A 18 -8.09 -5.71 5.42
C VAL A 18 -8.58 -4.54 4.57
N ARG A 19 -9.31 -4.81 3.49
CA ARG A 19 -10.01 -3.80 2.70
C ARG A 19 -10.89 -2.88 3.54
N GLY A 20 -11.74 -3.48 4.38
CA GLY A 20 -12.68 -2.76 5.23
C GLY A 20 -11.95 -1.89 6.25
N MET A 21 -10.91 -2.43 6.89
CA MET A 21 -10.09 -1.72 7.87
C MET A 21 -9.36 -0.52 7.23
N ILE A 22 -8.80 -0.70 6.03
CA ILE A 22 -8.17 0.39 5.28
C ILE A 22 -9.22 1.44 4.89
N SER A 23 -10.36 1.04 4.31
CA SER A 23 -11.41 2.01 3.94
C SER A 23 -11.83 2.87 5.15
N ARG A 24 -12.13 2.24 6.29
CA ARG A 24 -12.55 2.96 7.51
C ARG A 24 -11.44 3.79 8.14
N SER A 25 -10.18 3.38 7.99
CA SER A 25 -9.06 4.15 8.54
C SER A 25 -8.82 5.42 7.74
N LEU A 26 -9.06 5.37 6.43
CA LEU A 26 -8.82 6.46 5.51
C LEU A 26 -9.96 7.48 5.43
N ASP A 27 -11.17 7.13 5.88
CA ASP A 27 -12.34 8.04 5.95
C ASP A 27 -12.08 9.33 6.76
N ARG A 28 -11.01 9.38 7.55
CA ARG A 28 -10.63 10.53 8.39
C ARG A 28 -9.68 11.52 7.71
N ILE A 29 -9.18 11.18 6.52
CA ILE A 29 -8.22 12.01 5.78
C ILE A 29 -8.96 12.60 4.59
N SER A 30 -8.99 13.94 4.51
CA SER A 30 -9.59 14.61 3.36
C SER A 30 -8.76 14.35 2.09
N PRO A 31 -9.36 14.30 0.90
CA PRO A 31 -8.62 14.09 -0.34
C PRO A 31 -7.47 15.10 -0.58
N ASP A 32 -7.64 16.35 -0.15
CA ASP A 32 -6.61 17.39 -0.32
C ASP A 32 -5.47 17.26 0.71
N ASP A 33 -5.78 16.85 1.94
CA ASP A 33 -4.74 16.51 2.93
C ASP A 33 -3.92 15.31 2.45
N ALA A 34 -4.59 14.30 1.89
CA ALA A 34 -3.91 13.19 1.25
C ALA A 34 -3.05 13.68 0.07
N ALA A 35 -3.56 14.55 -0.80
CA ALA A 35 -2.79 15.13 -1.90
C ALA A 35 -1.50 15.80 -1.40
N TYR A 36 -1.59 16.59 -0.33
CA TYR A 36 -0.42 17.19 0.34
C TYR A 36 0.58 16.14 0.83
N LEU A 37 0.13 15.09 1.53
CA LEU A 37 0.99 14.04 2.07
C LEU A 37 1.73 13.26 0.97
N PHE A 38 1.05 12.96 -0.13
CA PHE A 38 1.66 12.30 -1.29
C PHE A 38 2.63 13.21 -2.05
N ALA A 39 2.30 14.49 -2.17
CA ALA A 39 3.16 15.45 -2.85
C ALA A 39 4.47 15.70 -2.12
N THR A 40 4.45 15.71 -0.79
CA THR A 40 5.57 16.18 0.02
C THR A 40 6.34 15.07 0.75
N GLY A 41 5.78 13.87 0.88
CA GLY A 41 6.24 12.90 1.88
C GLY A 41 6.48 11.46 1.42
N LYS A 42 6.41 10.54 2.39
CA LYS A 42 6.36 9.09 2.21
C LYS A 42 4.95 8.62 2.55
N SER A 43 4.06 8.63 1.55
CA SER A 43 2.63 8.39 1.76
C SER A 43 2.25 7.02 2.33
N GLU A 44 3.06 5.99 2.10
CA GLU A 44 2.87 4.66 2.70
C GLU A 44 2.88 4.70 4.24
N LEU A 45 3.72 5.55 4.85
CA LEU A 45 3.74 5.72 6.31
C LEU A 45 2.42 6.29 6.82
N GLU A 46 1.78 7.18 6.07
CA GLU A 46 0.54 7.83 6.50
C GLU A 46 -0.65 6.88 6.42
N ILE A 47 -0.73 6.08 5.36
CA ILE A 47 -1.74 5.01 5.24
C ILE A 47 -1.56 3.98 6.36
N ARG A 48 -0.31 3.58 6.63
CA ARG A 48 0.02 2.68 7.75
C ARG A 48 -0.37 3.27 9.10
N ASN A 49 -0.08 4.56 9.33
CA ASN A 49 -0.42 5.24 10.58
C ASN A 49 -1.94 5.32 10.78
N ALA A 50 -2.68 5.69 9.73
CA ALA A 50 -4.14 5.72 9.76
C ALA A 50 -4.71 4.33 10.11
N LEU A 51 -4.22 3.28 9.44
CA LEU A 51 -4.63 1.90 9.72
C LEU A 51 -4.30 1.48 11.16
N ALA A 52 -3.09 1.75 11.64
CA ALA A 52 -2.69 1.43 13.01
C ALA A 52 -3.55 2.13 14.07
N ILE A 53 -3.87 3.41 13.86
CA ILE A 53 -4.76 4.19 14.74
C ILE A 53 -6.19 3.63 14.69
N HIS A 54 -6.67 3.25 13.52
CA HIS A 54 -7.99 2.61 13.39
C HIS A 54 -8.04 1.30 14.18
N LEU A 55 -7.06 0.42 14.00
CA LEU A 55 -6.97 -0.85 14.70
C LEU A 55 -6.85 -0.66 16.22
N HIS A 56 -5.99 0.25 16.67
CA HIS A 56 -5.82 0.55 18.10
C HIS A 56 -7.15 0.85 18.82
N HIS A 57 -8.08 1.51 18.13
CA HIS A 57 -9.38 1.87 18.70
C HIS A 57 -10.46 0.80 18.55
N ASN A 58 -10.33 -0.12 17.59
CA ASN A 58 -11.44 -1.00 17.19
C ASN A 58 -11.16 -2.49 17.43
N LEU A 59 -9.93 -2.90 17.72
CA LEU A 59 -9.61 -4.30 18.04
C LEU A 59 -10.28 -4.77 19.34
N ALA A 60 -10.62 -6.06 19.39
CA ALA A 60 -11.19 -6.68 20.57
C ALA A 60 -10.27 -6.57 21.81
N PRO A 61 -10.83 -6.54 23.03
CA PRO A 61 -10.03 -6.52 24.25
C PRO A 61 -8.97 -7.63 24.27
N GLY A 62 -7.72 -7.25 24.56
CA GLY A 62 -6.58 -8.15 24.56
C GLY A 62 -5.83 -8.23 23.23
N GLN A 63 -6.43 -7.80 22.12
CA GLN A 63 -5.72 -7.67 20.85
C GLN A 63 -5.03 -6.30 20.76
N ILE A 64 -3.87 -6.26 20.11
CA ILE A 64 -3.12 -5.01 19.92
C ILE A 64 -2.61 -4.89 18.49
N ALA A 65 -2.66 -3.67 17.96
CA ALA A 65 -1.95 -3.30 16.74
C ALA A 65 -0.63 -2.63 17.10
N ILE A 66 0.45 -3.10 16.49
CA ILE A 66 1.81 -2.60 16.74
C ILE A 66 2.52 -2.32 15.42
N ARG A 67 3.08 -1.12 15.32
CA ARG A 67 3.89 -0.68 14.17
C ARG A 67 5.33 -1.17 14.33
N GLU A 68 6.01 -1.37 13.21
CA GLU A 68 7.45 -1.68 13.15
C GLU A 68 7.81 -2.93 13.98
N TRP A 69 6.90 -3.91 14.00
CA TRP A 69 7.05 -5.13 14.79
C TRP A 69 8.02 -6.10 14.11
N LYS A 70 9.16 -6.38 14.78
CA LYS A 70 10.18 -7.32 14.28
C LYS A 70 10.58 -7.07 12.81
N ARG A 71 10.67 -5.80 12.39
CA ARG A 71 10.98 -5.34 11.01
C ARG A 71 9.84 -5.46 9.99
N HIS A 72 8.62 -5.77 10.43
CA HIS A 72 7.40 -5.65 9.62
C HIS A 72 6.72 -4.31 9.89
N ASP A 73 6.05 -3.76 8.88
CA ASP A 73 5.45 -2.43 9.00
C ASP A 73 4.33 -2.37 10.04
N LEU A 74 3.46 -3.38 10.08
CA LEU A 74 2.34 -3.46 11.01
C LEU A 74 2.03 -4.92 11.36
N ALA A 75 1.79 -5.19 12.64
CA ALA A 75 1.30 -6.47 13.12
C ALA A 75 0.07 -6.30 14.00
N ILE A 76 -0.85 -7.27 13.93
CA ILE A 76 -1.96 -7.43 14.88
C ILE A 76 -1.61 -8.63 15.74
N LEU A 77 -1.61 -8.47 17.06
CA LEU A 77 -1.26 -9.52 18.01
C LEU A 77 -2.48 -9.89 18.87
N ASP A 78 -2.53 -11.14 19.30
CA ASP A 78 -3.50 -11.63 20.27
C ASP A 78 -3.14 -11.25 21.73
N SER A 79 -3.97 -11.70 22.67
CA SER A 79 -3.75 -11.47 24.11
C SER A 79 -2.50 -12.14 24.68
N ALA A 80 -1.93 -13.12 23.99
CA ALA A 80 -0.66 -13.77 24.32
C ALA A 80 0.53 -13.13 23.58
N LEU A 81 0.31 -12.03 22.85
CA LEU A 81 1.29 -11.34 22.01
C LEU A 81 1.81 -12.19 20.84
N HIS A 82 1.04 -13.19 20.40
CA HIS A 82 1.30 -13.91 19.16
C HIS A 82 0.69 -13.17 17.97
N PRO A 83 1.38 -13.12 16.82
CA PRO A 83 0.84 -12.49 15.63
C PRO A 83 -0.41 -13.21 15.14
N LEU A 84 -1.41 -12.43 14.77
CA LEU A 84 -2.62 -12.84 14.06
C LEU A 84 -2.52 -12.47 12.58
N ALA A 85 -2.04 -11.24 12.31
CA ALA A 85 -1.76 -10.75 10.97
C ALA A 85 -0.47 -9.93 10.92
N ILE A 86 0.19 -9.98 9.77
CA ILE A 86 1.29 -9.09 9.39
C ILE A 86 0.89 -8.36 8.10
N ILE A 87 1.12 -7.05 8.07
CA ILE A 87 0.83 -6.20 6.92
C ILE A 87 2.11 -5.43 6.58
N GLU A 88 2.62 -5.63 5.37
CA GLU A 88 3.74 -4.88 4.80
C GLU A 88 3.23 -3.75 3.90
N GLY A 89 3.93 -2.62 3.92
CA GLY A 89 3.62 -1.43 3.16
C GLY A 89 4.57 -1.22 1.98
N LYS A 90 4.00 -0.84 0.83
CA LYS A 90 4.75 -0.37 -0.33
C LYS A 90 4.07 0.82 -0.98
N VAL A 91 4.90 1.70 -1.54
CA VAL A 91 4.45 2.80 -2.39
C VAL A 91 5.34 2.93 -3.61
N TRP A 92 4.71 3.04 -4.78
CA TRP A 92 5.38 3.28 -6.05
C TRP A 92 4.63 4.35 -6.86
N SER A 93 5.33 4.99 -7.79
CA SER A 93 4.66 5.87 -8.75
C SER A 93 4.04 5.04 -9.88
N HIS A 94 2.92 5.49 -10.45
CA HIS A 94 2.40 4.84 -11.67
C HIS A 94 3.44 4.82 -12.80
N THR A 95 4.30 5.85 -12.89
CA THR A 95 5.39 5.94 -13.86
C THR A 95 6.41 4.81 -13.72
N ASP A 96 6.75 4.41 -12.49
CA ASP A 96 7.68 3.30 -12.27
C ASP A 96 7.07 1.98 -12.77
N VAL A 97 5.79 1.76 -12.50
CA VAL A 97 5.08 0.54 -12.90
C VAL A 97 5.05 0.36 -14.42
N ILE A 98 4.81 1.42 -15.19
CA ILE A 98 4.74 1.30 -16.65
C ILE A 98 6.09 0.99 -17.31
N THR A 99 7.20 1.20 -16.60
CA THR A 99 8.55 1.01 -17.13
C THR A 99 9.03 -0.41 -16.84
N ARG A 100 9.20 -1.24 -17.88
CA ARG A 100 9.64 -2.66 -17.74
C ARG A 100 10.87 -2.83 -16.84
N GLN A 101 11.85 -1.94 -16.95
CA GLN A 101 13.06 -2.01 -16.13
C GLN A 101 12.74 -1.87 -14.63
N LYS A 102 11.86 -0.94 -14.26
CA LYS A 102 11.45 -0.72 -12.87
C LYS A 102 10.48 -1.77 -12.38
N LEU A 103 9.60 -2.26 -13.25
CA LEU A 103 8.65 -3.32 -12.88
C LEU A 103 9.34 -4.67 -12.64
N MET A 104 10.22 -5.09 -13.56
CA MET A 104 10.68 -6.49 -13.63
C MET A 104 12.16 -6.73 -13.34
N ASN A 105 13.03 -5.75 -13.59
CA ASN A 105 14.46 -6.01 -13.78
C ASN A 105 15.34 -5.39 -12.67
N GLY A 106 16.21 -6.22 -12.10
CA GLY A 106 17.22 -5.81 -11.12
C GLY A 106 16.72 -5.87 -9.69
N SER A 107 17.65 -5.74 -8.74
CA SER A 107 17.42 -5.92 -7.30
C SER A 107 16.57 -4.83 -6.64
N LYS A 108 16.32 -3.72 -7.35
CA LYS A 108 15.47 -2.60 -6.93
C LYS A 108 14.24 -2.44 -7.82
N SER A 109 13.84 -3.53 -8.48
CA SER A 109 12.58 -3.57 -9.22
C SER A 109 11.42 -3.79 -8.26
N ILE A 110 10.23 -3.38 -8.68
CA ILE A 110 8.97 -3.62 -7.98
C ILE A 110 8.81 -5.12 -7.68
N ARG A 111 9.06 -5.97 -8.67
CA ARG A 111 9.06 -7.43 -8.51
C ARG A 111 10.02 -7.90 -7.40
N ALA A 112 11.29 -7.48 -7.45
CA ALA A 112 12.28 -7.90 -6.47
C ALA A 112 11.95 -7.42 -5.06
N GLU A 113 11.41 -6.20 -4.91
CA GLU A 113 10.96 -5.67 -3.63
C GLU A 113 9.75 -6.41 -3.09
N LEU A 114 8.78 -6.74 -3.95
CA LEU A 114 7.62 -7.57 -3.60
C LEU A 114 8.06 -8.96 -3.11
N GLU A 115 8.92 -9.64 -3.87
CA GLU A 115 9.46 -10.96 -3.49
C GLU A 115 10.26 -10.91 -2.18
N ASN A 116 10.95 -9.80 -1.87
CA ASN A 116 11.62 -9.63 -0.60
C ASN A 116 10.61 -9.57 0.57
N ASP A 117 9.49 -8.85 0.42
CA ASP A 117 8.49 -8.79 1.48
C ASP A 117 7.72 -10.11 1.62
N ILE A 118 7.45 -10.82 0.52
CA ILE A 118 6.87 -12.17 0.57
C ILE A 118 7.80 -13.12 1.35
N ARG A 119 9.12 -13.03 1.13
CA ARG A 119 10.11 -13.79 1.92
C ARG A 119 10.04 -13.45 3.41
N LYS A 120 9.97 -12.17 3.78
CA LYS A 120 9.79 -11.77 5.19
C LYS A 120 8.50 -12.33 5.79
N LEU A 121 7.39 -12.28 5.04
CA LEU A 121 6.12 -12.86 5.49
C LEU A 121 6.25 -14.38 5.69
N ALA A 122 6.94 -15.07 4.78
CA ALA A 122 7.19 -16.50 4.88
C ALA A 122 7.92 -16.87 6.19
N GLU A 123 8.97 -16.12 6.58
CA GLU A 123 9.71 -16.30 7.83
C GLU A 123 8.82 -16.25 9.08
N VAL A 124 7.85 -15.32 9.11
CA VAL A 124 6.90 -15.23 10.23
C VAL A 124 5.93 -16.41 10.22
N THR A 125 5.39 -16.77 9.06
CA THR A 125 4.44 -17.89 8.97
C THR A 125 5.06 -19.25 9.28
N ASP A 126 6.38 -19.39 9.13
CA ASP A 126 7.13 -20.57 9.56
C ASP A 126 7.23 -20.64 11.09
N THR A 127 7.48 -19.49 11.72
CA THR A 127 7.59 -19.39 13.19
C THR A 127 6.23 -19.50 13.88
N TYR A 128 5.19 -18.95 13.27
CA TYR A 128 3.85 -18.83 13.85
C TYR A 128 2.81 -19.40 12.87
N SER A 129 2.31 -20.59 13.18
CA SER A 129 1.29 -21.24 12.37
C SER A 129 -0.03 -20.45 12.41
N GLY A 130 -0.65 -20.28 11.24
CA GLY A 130 -1.95 -19.61 11.11
C GLY A 130 -1.90 -18.08 11.05
N VAL A 131 -0.72 -17.46 10.99
CA VAL A 131 -0.60 -16.01 10.75
C VAL A 131 -1.01 -15.67 9.32
N ALA A 132 -1.85 -14.65 9.16
CA ALA A 132 -2.18 -14.09 7.86
C ALA A 132 -1.15 -13.02 7.44
N GLY A 133 -0.53 -13.17 6.27
CA GLY A 133 0.37 -12.16 5.69
C GLY A 133 -0.31 -11.37 4.58
N PHE A 134 -0.15 -10.05 4.59
CA PHE A 134 -0.66 -9.14 3.55
C PHE A 134 0.41 -8.15 3.12
N ILE A 135 0.33 -7.73 1.86
CA ILE A 135 1.12 -6.63 1.32
C ILE A 135 0.15 -5.57 0.79
N THR A 136 0.29 -4.35 1.27
CA THR A 136 -0.45 -3.18 0.79
C THR A 136 0.45 -2.38 -0.14
N ILE A 137 -0.02 -2.13 -1.35
CA ILE A 137 0.73 -1.45 -2.40
C ILE A 137 -0.05 -0.22 -2.82
N VAL A 138 0.55 0.94 -2.66
CA VAL A 138 -0.03 2.22 -3.03
C VAL A 138 0.60 2.70 -4.32
N LEU A 139 -0.22 2.94 -5.35
CA LEU A 139 0.22 3.64 -6.54
C LEU A 139 -0.25 5.10 -6.48
N PHE A 140 0.60 6.02 -6.94
CA PHE A 140 0.22 7.42 -7.02
C PHE A 140 0.89 8.18 -8.16
N SER A 141 0.22 9.24 -8.60
CA SER A 141 0.74 10.20 -9.56
C SER A 141 0.25 11.60 -9.24
N ILE A 142 1.07 12.57 -9.62
CA ILE A 142 0.81 13.99 -9.41
C ILE A 142 0.83 14.65 -10.78
N ASP A 143 -0.30 15.22 -11.18
CA ASP A 143 -0.42 16.00 -12.40
C ASP A 143 0.08 17.41 -12.14
N ILE A 144 1.31 17.65 -12.62
CA ILE A 144 2.01 18.90 -12.46
C ILE A 144 1.88 19.63 -13.79
N ASP A 145 0.96 20.57 -13.84
CA ASP A 145 0.74 21.43 -15.01
C ASP A 145 2.02 22.21 -15.37
N GLU A 146 2.19 22.47 -16.66
CA GLU A 146 3.33 23.20 -17.21
C GLU A 146 3.16 24.72 -17.12
N SER A 147 1.98 25.21 -16.72
CA SER A 147 1.73 26.64 -16.55
C SER A 147 2.77 27.32 -15.65
N ASP A 148 3.21 28.52 -16.06
CA ASP A 148 4.24 29.29 -15.37
C ASP A 148 3.89 29.57 -13.90
N SER A 149 2.60 29.57 -13.56
CA SER A 149 2.07 29.75 -12.20
C SER A 149 2.44 28.66 -11.20
N LEU A 150 2.92 27.49 -11.65
CA LEU A 150 3.24 26.36 -10.77
C LEU A 150 4.73 25.99 -10.77
N VAL A 151 5.58 26.76 -11.44
CA VAL A 151 7.03 26.49 -11.54
C VAL A 151 7.68 26.43 -10.15
N GLU A 152 7.24 27.28 -9.23
CA GLU A 152 7.75 27.40 -7.86
C GLU A 152 7.50 26.14 -7.01
N TYR A 153 6.40 25.44 -7.26
CA TYR A 153 5.98 24.28 -6.46
C TYR A 153 6.65 22.97 -6.91
N ARG A 154 7.40 22.99 -8.03
CA ARG A 154 8.11 21.81 -8.55
C ARG A 154 9.16 21.28 -7.58
N ASP A 155 9.78 22.17 -6.80
CA ASP A 155 10.81 21.79 -5.83
C ASP A 155 10.23 21.24 -4.53
N VAL A 156 8.93 21.46 -4.29
CA VAL A 156 8.20 20.93 -3.13
C VAL A 156 7.64 19.54 -3.44
N VAL A 157 7.35 19.26 -4.71
CA VAL A 157 6.80 17.96 -5.14
C VAL A 157 7.90 16.92 -5.31
N LYS A 158 7.79 15.86 -4.52
CA LYS A 158 8.66 14.71 -4.63
C LYS A 158 8.52 14.05 -6.00
N TYR A 159 9.66 13.83 -6.66
CA TYR A 159 9.73 13.18 -7.98
C TYR A 159 8.94 13.89 -9.09
N ALA A 160 8.78 15.22 -9.04
CA ALA A 160 8.05 15.99 -10.05
C ALA A 160 8.39 15.62 -11.50
N SER A 161 9.69 15.54 -11.82
CA SER A 161 10.18 15.17 -13.16
C SER A 161 9.80 13.75 -13.59
N LEU A 162 9.62 12.82 -12.65
CA LEU A 162 9.20 11.44 -12.93
C LEU A 162 7.71 11.41 -13.29
N HIS A 163 6.86 12.06 -12.49
CA HIS A 163 5.43 12.11 -12.75
C HIS A 163 5.12 12.75 -14.10
N ARG A 164 5.70 13.92 -14.38
CA ARG A 164 5.55 14.61 -15.67
C ARG A 164 5.93 13.74 -16.86
N ARG A 165 7.05 13.02 -16.76
CA ARG A 165 7.51 12.14 -17.83
C ARG A 165 6.52 11.03 -18.13
N GLY A 166 6.01 10.36 -17.09
CA GLY A 166 5.01 9.30 -17.24
C GLY A 166 3.70 9.81 -17.83
N ILE A 167 3.19 10.94 -17.32
CA ILE A 167 1.95 11.55 -17.81
C ILE A 167 2.10 11.95 -19.28
N LYS A 168 3.21 12.59 -19.65
CA LYS A 168 3.50 12.96 -21.04
C LYS A 168 3.63 11.75 -21.96
N SER A 169 4.34 10.69 -21.54
CA SER A 169 4.51 9.49 -22.37
C SER A 169 3.19 8.76 -22.60
N MET A 170 2.29 8.78 -21.62
CA MET A 170 0.98 8.13 -21.68
C MET A 170 -0.13 9.05 -22.21
N LYS A 171 0.21 10.30 -22.56
CA LYS A 171 -0.73 11.31 -23.08
C LYS A 171 -1.89 11.61 -22.10
N GLY A 172 -1.60 11.64 -20.80
CA GLY A 172 -2.57 12.01 -19.76
C GLY A 172 -2.47 11.15 -18.50
N LEU A 173 -2.94 11.71 -17.38
CA LEU A 173 -2.95 11.04 -16.08
C LEU A 173 -3.80 9.77 -16.08
N GLU A 174 -5.01 9.81 -16.65
CA GLU A 174 -5.91 8.64 -16.68
C GLU A 174 -5.29 7.46 -17.44
N ASN A 175 -4.67 7.71 -18.59
CA ASN A 175 -4.02 6.67 -19.38
C ASN A 175 -2.81 6.08 -18.64
N LEU A 176 -2.04 6.92 -17.93
CA LEU A 176 -0.94 6.46 -17.09
C LEU A 176 -1.44 5.54 -15.98
N MET A 177 -2.50 5.93 -15.27
CA MET A 177 -3.08 5.12 -14.21
C MET A 177 -3.63 3.80 -14.76
N HIS A 178 -4.36 3.84 -15.88
CA HIS A 178 -4.92 2.65 -16.50
C HIS A 178 -3.85 1.61 -16.89
N ASP A 179 -2.77 2.05 -17.56
CA ASP A 179 -1.68 1.15 -17.97
C ASP A 179 -0.87 0.63 -16.77
N ALA A 180 -0.61 1.49 -15.77
CA ALA A 180 0.06 1.08 -14.54
C ALA A 180 -0.77 0.04 -13.77
N HIS A 181 -2.07 0.27 -13.61
CA HIS A 181 -2.99 -0.66 -12.99
C HIS A 181 -2.95 -2.02 -13.71
N GLY A 182 -3.09 -2.03 -15.04
CA GLY A 182 -3.06 -3.26 -15.83
C GLY A 182 -1.75 -4.05 -15.64
N LYS A 183 -0.61 -3.36 -15.71
CA LYS A 183 0.70 -3.99 -15.52
C LYS A 183 0.96 -4.50 -14.11
N LEU A 184 0.52 -3.77 -13.09
CA LEU A 184 0.65 -4.26 -11.72
C LEU A 184 -0.29 -5.44 -11.48
N ASN A 185 -1.52 -5.40 -11.99
CA ASN A 185 -2.45 -6.52 -11.96
C ASN A 185 -1.83 -7.78 -12.59
N ASP A 186 -1.28 -7.67 -13.82
CA ASP A 186 -0.57 -8.76 -14.49
C ASP A 186 0.57 -9.34 -13.65
N LEU A 187 1.32 -8.49 -12.96
CA LEU A 187 2.38 -8.92 -12.05
C LEU A 187 1.80 -9.66 -10.83
N LEU A 188 0.82 -9.06 -10.13
CA LEU A 188 0.25 -9.57 -8.89
C LEU A 188 -0.52 -10.88 -9.05
N ASN A 189 -1.10 -11.14 -10.24
CA ASN A 189 -1.71 -12.43 -10.58
C ASN A 189 -0.76 -13.62 -10.43
N ASN A 190 0.55 -13.40 -10.45
CA ASN A 190 1.54 -14.46 -10.23
C ASN A 190 1.86 -14.70 -8.74
N TYR A 191 1.33 -13.88 -7.83
CA TYR A 191 1.71 -13.91 -6.42
C TYR A 191 0.55 -14.24 -5.46
N GLY A 192 -0.70 -14.13 -5.89
CA GLY A 192 -1.85 -14.61 -5.14
C GLY A 192 -3.11 -13.78 -5.31
N GLU A 193 -4.02 -13.93 -4.36
CA GLU A 193 -5.27 -13.19 -4.36
C GLU A 193 -4.99 -11.73 -4.02
N PHE A 194 -5.47 -10.81 -4.85
CA PHE A 194 -5.42 -9.40 -4.52
C PHE A 194 -6.74 -8.72 -4.84
N ILE A 195 -6.96 -7.60 -4.18
CA ILE A 195 -8.08 -6.70 -4.41
C ILE A 195 -7.56 -5.29 -4.60
N TYR A 196 -8.38 -4.49 -5.26
CA TYR A 196 -8.09 -3.12 -5.62
C TYR A 196 -9.13 -2.17 -5.03
N LEU A 197 -8.68 -0.97 -4.67
CA LEU A 197 -9.52 0.15 -4.29
C LEU A 197 -8.97 1.46 -4.89
N PRO A 198 -9.81 2.29 -5.52
CA PRO A 198 -9.46 3.69 -5.71
C PRO A 198 -9.35 4.34 -4.32
N LEU A 199 -8.36 5.22 -4.15
CA LEU A 199 -8.01 5.69 -2.81
C LEU A 199 -8.29 7.19 -2.65
N TRP A 200 -7.46 8.08 -3.21
CA TRP A 200 -7.73 9.53 -3.17
C TRP A 200 -7.58 10.17 -4.54
N ALA A 201 -8.44 11.15 -4.80
CA ALA A 201 -8.29 12.14 -5.87
C ALA A 201 -8.50 13.52 -5.25
N GLY A 202 -7.42 14.26 -5.06
CA GLY A 202 -7.43 15.58 -4.41
C GLY A 202 -6.53 16.57 -5.11
N SER A 203 -6.45 17.78 -4.57
CA SER A 203 -5.61 18.85 -5.08
C SER A 203 -4.63 19.38 -4.04
N PHE A 204 -3.40 19.65 -4.47
CA PHE A 204 -2.41 20.35 -3.67
C PHE A 204 -1.78 21.47 -4.52
N HIS A 205 -1.99 22.73 -4.11
CA HIS A 205 -1.59 23.92 -4.89
C HIS A 205 -2.00 23.83 -6.38
N GLY A 206 -3.22 23.36 -6.67
CA GLY A 206 -3.73 23.24 -8.04
C GLY A 206 -3.23 22.01 -8.81
N MET A 207 -2.29 21.24 -8.26
CA MET A 207 -1.85 19.97 -8.85
C MET A 207 -2.83 18.86 -8.45
N THR A 208 -3.26 18.06 -9.42
CA THR A 208 -4.14 16.92 -9.14
C THR A 208 -3.31 15.75 -8.67
N VAL A 209 -3.63 15.19 -7.51
CA VAL A 209 -2.99 13.98 -6.98
C VAL A 209 -4.01 12.85 -7.03
N LYS A 210 -3.64 11.75 -7.68
CA LYS A 210 -4.43 10.53 -7.69
C LYS A 210 -3.65 9.37 -7.13
N SER A 211 -4.31 8.56 -6.33
CA SER A 211 -3.76 7.37 -5.72
C SER A 211 -4.76 6.23 -5.68
N GLU A 212 -4.21 5.02 -5.63
CA GLU A 212 -4.96 3.78 -5.55
C GLU A 212 -4.18 2.77 -4.70
N ILE A 213 -4.88 1.77 -4.16
CA ILE A 213 -4.26 0.72 -3.34
C ILE A 213 -4.64 -0.66 -3.83
N PHE A 214 -3.64 -1.53 -3.82
CA PHE A 214 -3.77 -2.96 -4.00
C PHE A 214 -3.47 -3.61 -2.65
N ILE A 215 -4.29 -4.58 -2.27
CA ILE A 215 -4.06 -5.42 -1.10
C ILE A 215 -3.84 -6.81 -1.66
N LEU A 216 -2.65 -7.36 -1.45
CA LEU A 216 -2.26 -8.70 -1.86
C LEU A 216 -2.23 -9.61 -0.63
N LYS A 217 -2.84 -10.79 -0.77
CA LYS A 217 -2.63 -11.94 0.10
C LYS A 217 -1.82 -12.97 -0.70
N PRO A 218 -0.51 -13.13 -0.41
CA PRO A 218 0.32 -14.07 -1.16
C PRO A 218 -0.20 -15.51 -1.08
N GLU A 219 -0.01 -16.29 -2.15
CA GLU A 219 -0.37 -17.71 -2.13
C GLU A 219 0.47 -18.46 -1.10
N ARG A 220 -0.17 -19.45 -0.46
CA ARG A 220 0.51 -20.28 0.55
C ARG A 220 1.68 -21.07 -0.04
N THR A 221 1.52 -21.58 -1.26
CA THR A 221 2.56 -22.29 -2.02
C THR A 221 3.82 -21.45 -2.20
N LEU A 222 3.67 -20.17 -2.55
CA LEU A 222 4.81 -19.25 -2.68
C LEU A 222 5.48 -19.00 -1.33
N LEU A 223 4.71 -18.82 -0.26
CA LEU A 223 5.28 -18.71 1.08
C LEU A 223 6.08 -19.95 1.46
N ASP A 224 5.63 -21.14 1.06
CA ASP A 224 6.34 -22.40 1.31
C ASP A 224 7.64 -22.49 0.47
N GLU A 225 7.62 -22.07 -0.80
CA GLU A 225 8.82 -22.02 -1.67
C GLU A 225 9.90 -21.10 -1.13
N TYR A 226 9.52 -19.99 -0.50
CA TYR A 226 10.46 -19.03 0.06
C TYR A 226 11.01 -19.42 1.45
N ARG A 227 10.62 -20.57 2.01
CA ARG A 227 11.19 -21.14 3.25
C ARG A 227 12.46 -21.96 3.03
N SER A 228 12.67 -22.47 1.81
CA SER A 228 13.83 -23.32 1.45
C SER A 228 15.06 -22.51 1.04
#